data_AF-A0A493TPY0-F1
#
_entry.id   AF-A0A493TPY0-F1
#
_cell.length_a   1.000
_cell.length_b   1.000
_cell.length_c   1.000
_cell.angle_alpha   90.00
_cell.angle_beta   90.00
_cell.angle_gamma   90.00
#
_symmetry.space_group_name_H-M   'P 1'
#
loop_
_entity.id
_entity.type
_entity.pdbx_description
1 polymer ?
#
loop_
_entity_poly.entity_id
_entity_poly.type
_entity_poly.pdbx_seq_one_letter_code
_entity_poly.pdbx_strand_id
1 'polypeptide(L)'
;MRGCWRAAAAAIGAGGGRAAGRGRCLMAKSKFEYVRDFEADDTCLPNCWIVVRLDGRNFHRFAEQHEFKKPNDDRALHLMTRCAQTVMQELEDIAIAYGQSDEYSFVFKRKSKWFKRRAR
;
A
#
# COMPACT_ATOMS: atom_id res chain seq x y z
N MET A 1 40.91 12.03 54.01
CA MET A 1 41.90 10.93 53.95
C MET A 1 42.82 11.19 52.77
N ARG A 2 44.15 11.23 53.02
CA ARG A 2 45.29 10.88 52.15
C ARG A 2 45.04 11.10 50.63
N GLY A 3 45.66 12.08 49.97
CA GLY A 3 47.11 12.24 49.89
C GLY A 3 47.62 11.64 48.57
N CYS A 4 48.11 12.52 47.69
CA CYS A 4 49.31 12.35 46.85
C CYS A 4 49.33 11.15 45.86
N TRP A 5 49.48 11.33 44.55
CA TRP A 5 50.81 11.54 43.95
C TRP A 5 50.75 12.22 42.57
N ARG A 6 51.77 13.04 42.34
CA ARG A 6 52.15 13.64 41.06
C ARG A 6 52.57 12.56 40.06
N ALA A 7 52.33 12.80 38.78
CA ALA A 7 53.31 12.52 37.73
C ALA A 7 53.04 13.47 36.55
N ALA A 8 53.92 14.46 36.40
CA ALA A 8 54.10 15.16 35.14
C ALA A 8 55.11 14.33 34.31
N ALA A 9 54.80 14.09 33.05
CA ALA A 9 55.78 13.74 32.04
C ALA A 9 55.34 14.36 30.71
N ALA A 10 56.10 15.35 30.28
CA ALA A 10 56.06 15.90 28.94
C ALA A 10 57.05 15.12 28.05
N ALA A 11 56.65 14.77 26.83
CA ALA A 11 57.47 14.61 25.62
C ALA A 11 56.53 14.20 24.47
N ILE A 12 56.22 15.09 23.52
CA ILE A 12 56.88 15.25 22.21
C ILE A 12 56.69 14.04 21.28
N GLY A 13 56.06 14.29 20.13
CA GLY A 13 56.51 13.64 18.89
C GLY A 13 55.47 12.82 18.12
N ALA A 14 55.00 13.43 17.03
CA ALA A 14 54.88 12.83 15.70
C ALA A 14 53.90 11.65 15.47
N GLY A 15 52.91 11.94 14.64
CA GLY A 15 52.73 11.18 13.40
C GLY A 15 51.63 10.13 13.38
N GLY A 16 50.82 10.20 12.32
CA GLY A 16 50.08 9.03 11.81
C GLY A 16 48.57 9.13 11.99
N GLY A 17 47.93 9.93 11.15
CA GLY A 17 46.50 9.80 10.92
C GLY A 17 46.15 8.38 10.44
N ARG A 18 45.19 7.76 11.12
CA ARG A 18 44.38 6.68 10.55
C ARG A 18 42.93 7.03 10.82
N ALA A 19 42.34 7.74 9.88
CA ALA A 19 40.90 7.83 9.76
C ALA A 19 40.38 6.40 9.55
N ALA A 20 39.72 5.85 10.57
CA ALA A 20 38.92 4.65 10.42
C ALA A 20 37.73 4.99 9.51
N GLY A 21 37.95 4.85 8.20
CA GLY A 21 36.91 4.88 7.20
C GLY A 21 35.93 3.77 7.51
N ARG A 22 34.78 4.15 8.10
CA ARG A 22 33.66 3.27 8.37
C ARG A 22 33.17 2.73 7.04
N GLY A 23 33.59 1.50 6.72
CA GLY A 23 33.17 0.76 5.54
C GLY A 23 31.66 0.74 5.48
N ARG A 24 31.11 1.42 4.47
CA ARG A 24 29.69 1.46 4.16
C ARG A 24 29.30 0.04 3.77
N CYS A 25 28.57 -0.65 4.65
CA CYS A 25 27.95 -1.92 4.31
C CYS A 25 27.02 -1.68 3.10
N LEU A 26 27.45 -2.08 1.91
CA LEU A 26 26.62 -2.06 0.71
C LEU A 26 25.55 -3.12 0.90
N MET A 27 24.30 -2.68 1.11
CA MET A 27 23.16 -3.57 1.29
C MET A 27 23.05 -4.50 0.09
N ALA A 28 22.98 -5.81 0.35
CA ALA A 28 23.04 -6.89 -0.65
C ALA A 28 21.85 -6.96 -1.64
N LYS A 29 21.01 -5.91 -1.73
CA LYS A 29 19.85 -5.84 -2.63
C LYS A 29 19.73 -4.52 -3.42
N SER A 30 20.75 -3.65 -3.45
CA SER A 30 20.69 -2.38 -4.19
C SER A 30 20.84 -2.51 -5.71
N LYS A 31 21.32 -3.66 -6.22
CA LYS A 31 21.61 -3.87 -7.66
C LYS A 31 20.37 -3.74 -8.56
N PHE A 32 19.16 -3.90 -8.00
CA PHE A 32 17.90 -3.82 -8.73
C PHE A 32 16.94 -2.77 -8.14
N GLU A 33 17.38 -1.91 -7.23
CA GLU A 33 16.49 -0.96 -6.56
C GLU A 33 15.92 0.11 -7.52
N TYR A 34 16.66 0.42 -8.58
CA TYR A 34 16.26 1.35 -9.65
C TYR A 34 14.95 0.97 -10.36
N VAL A 35 14.49 -0.29 -10.26
CA VAL A 35 13.21 -0.71 -10.85
C VAL A 35 12.01 -0.13 -10.09
N ARG A 36 12.19 0.26 -8.82
CA ARG A 36 11.14 0.88 -8.00
C ARG A 36 10.85 2.31 -8.42
N ASP A 37 11.80 2.98 -9.05
CA ASP A 37 11.61 4.34 -9.58
C ASP A 37 10.69 4.37 -10.83
N PHE A 38 10.39 3.21 -11.42
CA PHE A 38 9.38 3.08 -12.47
C PHE A 38 7.96 2.88 -11.93
N GLU A 39 7.78 2.81 -10.61
CA GLU A 39 6.44 2.88 -10.01
C GLU A 39 5.89 4.30 -10.19
N ALA A 40 4.86 4.45 -11.04
CA ALA A 40 4.15 5.70 -11.16
C ALA A 40 3.33 5.98 -9.89
N ASP A 41 3.48 7.17 -9.33
CA ASP A 41 2.66 7.59 -8.19
C ASP A 41 1.29 8.07 -8.68
N ASP A 42 0.32 7.17 -8.71
CA ASP A 42 -1.05 7.46 -9.12
C ASP A 42 -1.87 8.05 -7.97
N THR A 43 -1.39 9.15 -7.36
CA THR A 43 -2.08 9.80 -6.25
C THR A 43 -3.30 10.59 -6.76
N CYS A 44 -4.50 10.17 -6.35
CA CYS A 44 -5.75 10.86 -6.69
C CYS A 44 -5.84 12.26 -6.04
N LEU A 45 -6.33 13.25 -6.80
CA LEU A 45 -6.49 14.64 -6.36
C LEU A 45 -7.15 14.73 -4.97
N PRO A 46 -6.58 15.46 -4.00
CA PRO A 46 -7.13 15.57 -2.66
C PRO A 46 -8.53 16.19 -2.68
N ASN A 47 -9.37 15.80 -1.72
CA ASN A 47 -10.76 16.26 -1.59
C ASN A 47 -11.69 15.89 -2.76
N CYS A 48 -11.36 14.91 -3.60
CA CYS A 48 -12.28 14.31 -4.57
C CYS A 48 -12.86 13.00 -4.06
N TRP A 49 -14.08 12.68 -4.50
CA TRP A 49 -14.67 11.35 -4.33
C TRP A 49 -13.94 10.37 -5.23
N ILE A 50 -13.57 9.22 -4.69
CA ILE A 50 -12.95 8.14 -5.46
C ILE A 50 -14.03 7.08 -5.65
N VAL A 51 -14.25 6.67 -6.90
CA VAL A 51 -15.22 5.63 -7.25
C VAL A 51 -14.45 4.45 -7.84
N VAL A 52 -14.58 3.29 -7.22
CA VAL A 52 -14.02 2.04 -7.73
C VAL A 52 -15.17 1.22 -8.29
N ARG A 53 -15.16 1.00 -9.61
CA ARG A 53 -16.14 0.14 -10.28
C ARG A 53 -15.51 -1.22 -10.60
N LEU A 54 -16.17 -2.28 -10.15
CA LEU A 54 -15.88 -3.65 -10.50
C LEU A 54 -16.91 -4.12 -11.52
N ASP A 55 -16.42 -4.80 -12.56
CA ASP A 55 -17.22 -5.34 -13.65
C ASP A 55 -16.89 -6.83 -13.83
N GLY A 56 -17.91 -7.64 -14.04
CA GLY A 56 -17.78 -9.08 -14.25
C GLY A 56 -17.13 -9.40 -15.59
N ARG A 57 -15.85 -9.79 -15.59
CA ARG A 57 -15.17 -10.17 -16.84
C ARG A 57 -15.84 -11.39 -17.49
N ASN A 58 -16.34 -11.21 -18.71
CA ASN A 58 -17.02 -12.26 -19.50
C ASN A 58 -18.21 -12.90 -18.75
N PHE A 59 -19.01 -12.09 -18.06
CA PHE A 59 -20.12 -12.58 -17.23
C PHE A 59 -21.17 -13.40 -18.01
N HIS A 60 -21.35 -13.15 -19.32
CA HIS A 60 -22.22 -13.98 -20.16
C HIS A 60 -21.84 -15.46 -20.19
N ARG A 61 -20.54 -15.77 -20.32
CA ARG A 61 -20.05 -17.15 -20.31
C ARG A 61 -20.19 -17.78 -18.94
N PHE A 62 -19.94 -17.00 -17.89
CA PHE A 62 -20.12 -17.44 -16.50
C PHE A 62 -21.59 -17.76 -16.20
N ALA A 63 -22.51 -16.90 -16.61
CA ALA A 63 -23.94 -17.10 -16.44
C ALA A 63 -24.47 -18.33 -17.20
N GLU A 64 -23.94 -18.62 -18.39
CA GLU A 64 -24.27 -19.83 -19.15
C GLU A 64 -23.72 -21.10 -18.48
N GLN A 65 -22.48 -21.07 -17.99
CA GLN A 65 -21.86 -22.20 -17.29
C GLN A 65 -22.52 -22.53 -15.95
N HIS A 66 -23.03 -21.52 -15.25
CA HIS A 66 -23.70 -21.67 -13.95
C HIS A 66 -25.23 -21.73 -14.06
N GLU A 67 -25.76 -21.84 -15.28
CA GLU A 67 -27.20 -21.97 -15.57
C GLU A 67 -28.04 -20.90 -14.86
N PHE A 68 -27.65 -19.64 -15.03
CA PHE A 68 -28.35 -18.53 -14.38
C PHE A 68 -29.78 -18.38 -14.90
N LYS A 69 -30.70 -18.15 -13.97
CA LYS A 69 -32.09 -17.88 -14.31
C LYS A 69 -32.22 -16.51 -14.98
N LYS A 70 -32.67 -16.48 -16.24
CA LYS A 70 -32.99 -15.24 -16.96
C LYS A 70 -34.43 -14.80 -16.66
N PRO A 71 -34.74 -13.50 -16.55
CA PRO A 71 -33.85 -12.36 -16.76
C PRO A 71 -32.93 -12.03 -15.57
N ASN A 72 -33.33 -12.35 -14.33
CA ASN A 72 -32.56 -12.07 -13.12
C ASN A 72 -32.45 -13.34 -12.26
N ASP A 73 -31.24 -13.66 -11.79
CA ASP A 73 -30.98 -14.75 -10.84
C ASP A 73 -30.71 -14.16 -9.45
N ASP A 74 -31.61 -14.42 -8.51
CA ASP A 74 -31.53 -13.88 -7.15
C ASP A 74 -30.30 -14.39 -6.39
N ARG A 75 -29.81 -15.60 -6.68
CA ARG A 75 -28.65 -16.17 -5.98
C ARG A 75 -27.38 -15.41 -6.35
N ALA A 76 -27.24 -15.08 -7.64
CA ALA A 76 -26.11 -14.32 -8.14
C ALA A 76 -26.11 -12.89 -7.58
N LEU A 77 -27.27 -12.24 -7.57
CA LEU A 77 -27.44 -10.89 -7.02
C LEU A 77 -27.17 -10.86 -5.51
N HIS A 78 -27.67 -11.84 -4.76
CA HIS A 78 -27.37 -11.97 -3.33
C HIS A 78 -25.90 -12.25 -3.07
N LEU A 79 -25.25 -13.08 -3.87
CA LEU A 79 -23.81 -13.34 -3.77
C LEU A 79 -23.02 -12.04 -3.96
N MET A 80 -23.29 -11.28 -5.02
CA MET A 80 -22.58 -10.01 -5.25
C MET A 80 -22.85 -8.98 -4.16
N THR A 81 -24.10 -8.87 -3.70
CA THR A 81 -24.46 -8.00 -2.57
C THR A 81 -23.68 -8.40 -1.32
N ARG A 82 -23.54 -9.70 -1.07
CA ARG A 82 -22.82 -10.18 0.11
C ARG A 82 -21.32 -9.93 0.01
N CYS A 83 -20.73 -10.13 -1.17
CA CYS A 83 -19.34 -9.75 -1.44
C CYS A 83 -19.11 -8.26 -1.20
N ALA A 84 -20.00 -7.41 -1.71
CA ALA A 84 -19.90 -5.96 -1.51
C ALA A 84 -20.05 -5.55 -0.04
N GLN A 85 -20.95 -6.20 0.71
CA GLN A 85 -21.06 -5.98 2.16
C GLN A 85 -19.78 -6.35 2.89
N THR A 86 -19.14 -7.48 2.54
CA THR A 86 -17.84 -7.86 3.11
C THR A 86 -16.77 -6.83 2.78
N VAL A 87 -16.70 -6.36 1.53
CA VAL A 87 -15.76 -5.30 1.12
C VAL A 87 -15.98 -4.02 1.92
N MET A 88 -17.23 -3.63 2.18
CA MET A 88 -17.57 -2.47 3.01
C MET A 88 -17.24 -2.66 4.50
N GLN A 89 -17.15 -3.89 4.99
CA GLN A 89 -16.78 -4.19 6.38
C GLN A 89 -15.26 -4.23 6.56
N GLU A 90 -14.54 -4.79 5.58
CA GLU A 90 -13.08 -4.92 5.60
C GLU A 90 -12.36 -3.61 5.23
N LEU A 91 -12.92 -2.83 4.30
CA LEU A 91 -12.38 -1.54 3.90
C LEU A 91 -13.11 -0.40 4.61
N GLU A 92 -12.39 0.40 5.39
CA GLU A 92 -12.93 1.61 5.99
C GLU A 92 -13.01 2.73 4.91
N ASP A 93 -13.71 3.81 5.24
CA ASP A 93 -13.93 4.98 4.37
C ASP A 93 -14.81 4.80 3.12
N ILE A 94 -15.42 3.64 2.90
CA ILE A 94 -16.50 3.51 1.91
C ILE A 94 -17.76 4.20 2.46
N ALA A 95 -18.30 5.15 1.69
CA ALA A 95 -19.51 5.90 2.06
C ALA A 95 -20.77 5.20 1.57
N ILE A 96 -20.75 4.73 0.33
CA ILE A 96 -21.88 4.07 -0.32
C ILE A 96 -21.33 3.08 -1.35
N ALA A 97 -22.04 1.97 -1.52
CA ALA A 97 -21.81 1.03 -2.59
C ALA A 97 -23.12 0.78 -3.34
N TYR A 98 -23.07 0.81 -4.67
CA TYR A 98 -24.20 0.58 -5.56
C TYR A 98 -23.85 -0.53 -6.53
N GLY A 99 -24.71 -1.52 -6.68
CA GLY A 99 -24.52 -2.61 -7.62
C GLY A 99 -25.78 -2.90 -8.42
N GLN A 100 -25.58 -3.27 -9.68
CA GLN A 100 -26.66 -3.66 -10.59
C GLN A 100 -26.14 -4.77 -11.50
N SER A 101 -26.94 -5.82 -11.72
CA SER A 101 -26.61 -6.96 -12.59
C SER A 101 -25.31 -7.67 -12.17
N ASP A 102 -24.19 -7.28 -12.77
CA ASP A 102 -22.85 -7.84 -12.67
C ASP A 102 -21.77 -6.77 -12.37
N GLU A 103 -22.18 -5.51 -12.15
CA GLU A 103 -21.29 -4.42 -11.76
C GLU A 103 -21.53 -3.95 -10.32
N TYR A 104 -20.46 -3.51 -9.67
CA TYR A 104 -20.50 -2.89 -8.34
C TYR A 104 -19.59 -1.67 -8.27
N SER A 105 -20.14 -0.55 -7.81
CA SER A 105 -19.43 0.71 -7.62
C SER A 105 -19.31 1.03 -6.14
N PHE A 106 -18.09 1.26 -5.67
CA PHE A 106 -17.77 1.65 -4.30
C PHE A 106 -17.28 3.09 -4.28
N VAL A 107 -17.93 3.93 -3.46
CA VAL A 107 -17.59 5.36 -3.35
C VAL A 107 -16.88 5.61 -2.03
N PHE A 108 -15.63 6.05 -2.11
CA PHE A 108 -14.82 6.42 -0.95
C PHE A 108 -15.00 7.89 -0.59
N LYS A 109 -15.00 8.18 0.72
CA LYS A 109 -15.11 9.55 1.24
C LYS A 109 -13.99 10.45 0.70
N ARG A 110 -14.34 11.69 0.38
CA ARG A 110 -13.39 12.71 -0.12
C ARG A 110 -12.17 12.93 0.77
N LYS A 111 -12.36 12.80 2.08
CA LYS A 111 -11.32 13.01 3.11
C LYS A 111 -10.52 11.74 3.44
N SER A 112 -10.83 10.61 2.80
CA SER A 112 -10.09 9.38 3.01
C SER A 112 -8.61 9.59 2.66
N LYS A 113 -7.74 9.13 3.55
CA LYS A 113 -6.28 9.04 3.37
C LYS A 113 -5.84 7.60 3.13
N TRP A 114 -6.79 6.70 2.88
CA TRP A 114 -6.55 5.29 2.68
C TRP A 114 -5.49 5.09 1.58
N PHE A 115 -4.47 4.29 1.88
CA PHE A 115 -3.35 3.96 0.99
C PHE A 115 -2.68 5.18 0.30
N LYS A 116 -2.56 6.31 1.01
CA LYS A 116 -2.07 7.60 0.45
C LYS A 116 -2.83 8.08 -0.79
N ARG A 117 -4.07 7.62 -0.99
CA ARG A 117 -4.90 7.86 -2.18
C ARG A 117 -4.26 7.36 -3.49
N ARG A 118 -3.40 6.35 -3.44
CA ARG A 118 -2.85 5.74 -4.66
C ARG A 118 -3.91 4.87 -5.33
N ALA A 119 -4.07 5.04 -6.63
CA ALA A 119 -5.02 4.27 -7.43
C ALA A 119 -4.52 2.85 -7.76
N ARG A 120 -3.23 2.58 -7.57
CA ARG A 120 -2.56 1.31 -7.90
C ARG A 120 -1.72 0.78 -6.75
#